data_AF-A0A7J6U149-F1
#
_entry.id   AF-A0A7J6U149-F1
#
_cell.length_a   1.000
_cell.length_b   1.000
_cell.length_c   1.000
_cell.angle_alpha   90.00
_cell.angle_beta   90.00
_cell.angle_gamma   90.00
#
_symmetry.space_group_name_H-M   'P 1'
#
loop_
_entity.id
_entity.type
_entity.pdbx_description
1 polymer ?
#
loop_
_entity_poly.entity_id
_entity_poly.type
_entity_poly.pdbx_seq_one_letter_code
_entity_poly.pdbx_strand_id
1 'polypeptide(L)'
;NFKSMGIEPGAEFKNAIEAAEEVGAKVIAGDIDITLTMEGLTRALQQDWQQMLACRELLDLDIDHSRAQLPVRWKFMGYTVSMYPLTAIVKLSGPIRYQGYPENLVSGFMDTAEQLKSREKAAQINAAMRKCAPHVYEVMIEDRDRTMAGYLCRSSHRKMVGVVGMGHCVGIEKAWLEHFMNV
;
A
#
# COMPACT_ATOMS: atom_id res chain seq x y z
N ASN A 1 -7.72 -15.87 8.29
CA ASN A 1 -8.17 -16.20 6.91
C ASN A 1 -9.39 -15.33 6.61
N PHE A 2 -9.27 -14.38 5.69
CA PHE A 2 -10.23 -13.29 5.41
C PHE A 2 -11.71 -13.68 5.32
N LYS A 3 -12.03 -14.92 4.89
CA LYS A 3 -13.40 -15.42 4.85
C LYS A 3 -14.07 -15.57 6.22
N SER A 4 -13.31 -15.75 7.30
CA SER A 4 -13.89 -16.02 8.64
C SER A 4 -14.37 -14.77 9.40
N MET A 5 -14.14 -13.57 8.87
CA MET A 5 -14.59 -12.30 9.47
C MET A 5 -15.56 -11.50 8.59
N GLY A 6 -15.98 -12.04 7.44
CA GLY A 6 -16.99 -11.40 6.57
C GLY A 6 -16.57 -10.08 5.92
N ILE A 7 -15.27 -9.72 5.95
CA ILE A 7 -14.74 -8.49 5.35
C ILE A 7 -13.88 -8.88 4.16
N GLU A 8 -14.36 -8.60 2.95
CA GLU A 8 -13.63 -8.80 1.68
C GLU A 8 -12.80 -7.54 1.40
N PRO A 9 -11.45 -7.62 1.38
CA PRO A 9 -10.62 -6.48 1.03
C PRO A 9 -11.00 -5.93 -0.35
N GLY A 10 -11.23 -4.62 -0.44
CA GLY A 10 -11.66 -3.95 -1.67
C GLY A 10 -13.17 -3.98 -1.93
N ALA A 11 -13.96 -4.56 -1.03
CA ALA A 11 -15.42 -4.48 -1.10
C ALA A 11 -15.94 -3.04 -1.04
N GLU A 12 -15.23 -2.14 -0.34
CA GLU A 12 -15.54 -0.72 -0.30
C GLU A 12 -15.54 -0.09 -1.70
N PHE A 13 -14.62 -0.49 -2.57
CA PHE A 13 -14.55 0.02 -3.94
C PHE A 13 -15.65 -0.56 -4.81
N LYS A 14 -15.91 -1.87 -4.68
CA LYS A 14 -16.99 -2.52 -5.42
C LYS A 14 -18.35 -1.90 -5.09
N ASN A 15 -18.66 -1.76 -3.79
CA ASN A 15 -19.89 -1.14 -3.32
C ASN A 15 -20.00 0.32 -3.77
N ALA A 16 -18.89 1.05 -3.81
CA ALA A 16 -18.87 2.44 -4.29
C ALA A 16 -19.15 2.56 -5.79
N ILE A 17 -18.61 1.64 -6.60
CA ILE A 17 -18.87 1.59 -8.03
C ILE A 17 -20.35 1.26 -8.29
N GLU A 18 -20.88 0.23 -7.62
CA GLU A 18 -22.29 -0.16 -7.73
C GLU A 18 -23.22 1.01 -7.34
N ALA A 19 -22.96 1.67 -6.20
CA ALA A 19 -23.74 2.83 -5.77
C ALA A 19 -23.62 4.03 -6.72
N ALA A 20 -22.45 4.25 -7.32
CA ALA A 20 -22.25 5.31 -8.31
C ALA A 20 -23.05 5.02 -9.60
N GLU A 21 -23.07 3.77 -10.05
CA GLU A 21 -23.85 3.34 -11.22
C GLU A 21 -25.36 3.53 -10.98
N GLU A 22 -25.87 3.16 -9.79
CA GLU A 22 -27.29 3.32 -9.44
C GLU A 22 -27.78 4.78 -9.51
N VAL A 23 -26.93 5.73 -9.15
CA VAL A 23 -27.26 7.17 -9.17
C VAL A 23 -26.80 7.87 -10.46
N GLY A 24 -26.22 7.13 -11.41
CA GLY A 24 -25.66 7.68 -12.64
C GLY A 24 -24.47 8.62 -12.43
N ALA A 25 -23.72 8.46 -11.34
CA ALA A 25 -22.52 9.22 -11.07
C ALA A 25 -21.34 8.73 -11.92
N LYS A 26 -20.51 9.68 -12.35
CA LYS A 26 -19.26 9.37 -13.07
C LYS A 26 -18.24 8.77 -12.11
N VAL A 27 -17.79 7.54 -12.41
CA VAL A 27 -16.70 6.88 -11.68
C VAL A 27 -15.35 7.32 -12.25
N ILE A 28 -14.40 7.67 -11.38
CA ILE A 28 -13.03 8.06 -11.74
C ILE A 28 -12.07 7.28 -10.83
N ALA A 29 -11.09 6.59 -11.43
CA ALA A 29 -9.96 6.05 -10.70
C ALA A 29 -9.00 7.20 -10.34
N GLY A 30 -9.01 7.62 -9.09
CA GLY A 30 -8.30 8.81 -8.60
C GLY A 30 -6.93 8.55 -7.98
N ASP A 31 -6.38 7.35 -8.11
CA ASP A 31 -5.10 6.96 -7.53
C ASP A 31 -4.01 6.78 -8.61
N ILE A 32 -2.76 6.62 -8.21
CA ILE A 32 -1.61 6.36 -9.07
C ILE A 32 -1.76 4.98 -9.73
N ASP A 33 -1.31 4.87 -10.99
CA ASP A 33 -1.15 3.58 -11.65
C ASP A 33 -0.25 2.66 -10.80
N ILE A 34 -0.75 1.46 -10.52
CA ILE A 34 -0.04 0.51 -9.68
C ILE A 34 1.34 0.16 -10.24
N THR A 35 1.53 0.18 -11.56
CA THR A 35 2.82 -0.10 -12.20
C THR A 35 3.89 0.88 -11.74
N LEU A 36 3.56 2.18 -11.73
CA LEU A 36 4.48 3.24 -11.27
C LEU A 36 4.80 3.09 -9.79
N THR A 37 3.79 2.73 -9.00
CA THR A 37 3.95 2.47 -7.55
C THR A 37 4.90 1.29 -7.33
N MET A 38 4.75 0.20 -8.09
CA MET A 38 5.61 -0.98 -7.97
C MET A 38 7.05 -0.69 -8.40
N GLU A 39 7.26 0.05 -9.50
CA GLU A 39 8.59 0.50 -9.92
C GLU A 39 9.27 1.33 -8.82
N GLY A 40 8.54 2.25 -8.18
CA GLY A 40 9.02 3.00 -7.02
C GLY A 40 9.35 2.11 -5.83
N LEU A 41 8.45 1.18 -5.50
CA LEU A 41 8.59 0.26 -4.37
C LEU A 41 9.86 -0.57 -4.46
N THR A 42 10.26 -0.98 -5.66
CA THR A 42 11.51 -1.73 -5.89
C THR A 42 12.73 -0.96 -5.40
N ARG A 43 12.82 0.30 -5.79
CA ARG A 43 13.93 1.18 -5.41
C ARG A 43 13.88 1.50 -3.92
N ALA A 44 12.68 1.73 -3.39
CA ALA A 44 12.47 2.01 -1.98
C ALA A 44 12.88 0.84 -1.08
N LEU A 45 12.49 -0.40 -1.42
CA LEU A 45 12.89 -1.60 -0.69
C LEU A 45 14.40 -1.80 -0.66
N GLN A 46 15.09 -1.48 -1.76
CA GLN A 46 16.55 -1.53 -1.80
C GLN A 46 17.20 -0.49 -0.87
N GLN A 47 16.61 0.70 -0.77
CA GLN A 47 17.10 1.78 0.10
C GLN A 47 16.85 1.48 1.58
N ASP A 48 15.66 0.98 1.91
CA ASP A 48 15.22 0.77 3.29
C ASP A 48 15.63 -0.59 3.86
N TRP A 49 16.18 -1.50 3.07
CA TRP A 49 16.44 -2.89 3.46
C TRP A 49 17.17 -3.04 4.80
N GLN A 50 18.28 -2.32 4.99
CA GLN A 50 19.08 -2.40 6.22
C GLN A 50 18.29 -1.90 7.44
N GLN A 51 17.49 -0.85 7.26
CA GLN A 51 16.68 -0.29 8.32
C GLN A 51 15.50 -1.20 8.67
N MET A 52 14.86 -1.79 7.65
CA MET A 52 13.80 -2.79 7.83
C MET A 52 14.32 -4.01 8.60
N LEU A 53 15.53 -4.50 8.27
CA LEU A 53 16.17 -5.59 9.02
C LEU A 53 16.47 -5.21 10.48
N ALA A 54 16.94 -3.98 10.72
CA ALA A 54 17.19 -3.47 12.06
C ALA A 54 15.89 -3.31 12.88
N CYS A 55 14.77 -3.10 12.20
CA CYS A 55 13.44 -2.91 12.79
C CYS A 55 12.53 -4.13 12.61
N ARG A 56 13.08 -5.31 12.33
CA ARG A 56 12.31 -6.51 11.99
C ARG A 56 11.24 -6.87 13.03
N GLU A 57 11.53 -6.69 14.32
CA GLU A 57 10.58 -6.98 15.41
C GLU A 57 9.41 -5.99 15.40
N LEU A 58 9.68 -4.71 15.10
CA LEU A 58 8.66 -3.67 15.03
C LEU A 58 7.80 -3.78 13.77
N LEU A 59 8.38 -4.30 12.68
CA LEU A 59 7.68 -4.53 11.42
C LEU A 59 7.06 -5.94 11.33
N ASP A 60 7.18 -6.75 12.39
CA ASP A 60 6.76 -8.16 12.42
C ASP A 60 7.30 -8.95 11.20
N LEU A 61 8.52 -8.62 10.76
CA LEU A 61 9.15 -9.24 9.61
C LEU A 61 9.76 -10.58 10.01
N ASP A 62 9.03 -11.66 9.76
CA ASP A 62 9.60 -13.00 9.84
C ASP A 62 10.46 -13.27 8.61
N ILE A 63 11.79 -13.31 8.81
CA ILE A 63 12.77 -13.57 7.77
C ILE A 63 13.54 -14.83 8.16
N ASP A 64 13.26 -15.93 7.46
CA ASP A 64 13.99 -17.18 7.64
C ASP A 64 15.46 -17.04 7.16
N HIS A 65 16.35 -16.73 8.10
CA HIS A 65 17.79 -16.57 7.86
C HIS A 65 18.49 -17.89 7.46
N SER A 66 17.88 -19.06 7.69
CA SER A 66 18.46 -20.35 7.26
C SER A 66 18.48 -20.49 5.73
N ARG A 67 17.69 -19.65 5.02
CA ARG A 67 17.57 -19.60 3.56
C ARG A 67 18.30 -18.44 2.89
N ALA A 68 19.18 -17.73 3.60
CA ALA A 68 19.89 -16.53 3.13
C ALA A 68 20.76 -16.70 1.84
N GLN A 69 20.88 -17.93 1.31
CA GLN A 69 21.52 -18.22 0.02
C GLN A 69 20.57 -18.10 -1.18
N LEU A 70 19.25 -18.07 -0.96
CA LEU A 70 18.22 -17.92 -2.00
C LEU A 70 17.58 -16.53 -1.92
N PRO A 71 17.10 -15.96 -3.04
CA PRO A 71 16.32 -14.74 -2.99
C PRO A 71 15.06 -14.95 -2.16
N VAL A 72 14.81 -14.05 -1.22
CA VAL A 72 13.55 -13.95 -0.50
C VAL A 72 12.51 -13.44 -1.49
N ARG A 73 11.51 -14.27 -1.81
CA ARG A 73 10.45 -13.94 -2.76
C ARG A 73 9.10 -13.82 -2.06
N TRP A 74 8.37 -12.78 -2.41
CA TRP A 74 6.97 -12.63 -2.04
C TRP A 74 6.16 -12.11 -3.22
N LYS A 75 4.84 -12.33 -3.18
CA LYS A 75 3.92 -11.77 -4.17
C LYS A 75 3.17 -10.60 -3.56
N PHE A 76 3.04 -9.50 -4.29
CA PHE A 76 2.34 -8.31 -3.85
C PHE A 76 1.64 -7.64 -5.05
N MET A 77 0.33 -7.40 -4.93
CA MET A 77 -0.49 -6.74 -5.96
C MET A 77 -0.31 -7.31 -7.39
N GLY A 78 -0.17 -8.64 -7.51
CA GLY A 78 0.01 -9.32 -8.80
C GLY A 78 1.47 -9.38 -9.29
N TYR A 79 2.43 -8.78 -8.57
CA TYR A 79 3.86 -8.86 -8.88
C TYR A 79 4.55 -9.86 -7.95
N THR A 80 5.67 -10.41 -8.41
CA THR A 80 6.63 -11.11 -7.57
C THR A 80 7.80 -10.17 -7.28
N VAL A 81 8.05 -9.91 -6.01
CA VAL A 81 9.23 -9.18 -5.54
C VAL A 81 10.26 -10.21 -5.09
N SER A 82 11.48 -10.10 -5.60
CA SER A 82 12.61 -10.95 -5.24
C SER A 82 13.71 -10.09 -4.62
N MET A 83 13.95 -10.25 -3.33
CA MET A 83 15.06 -9.61 -2.60
C MET A 83 16.22 -10.59 -2.48
N TYR A 84 17.44 -10.15 -2.80
CA TYR A 84 18.67 -10.91 -2.65
C TYR A 84 19.41 -10.41 -1.41
N PRO A 85 19.33 -11.10 -0.25
CA PRO A 85 19.78 -10.55 1.04
C PRO A 85 21.26 -10.15 1.07
N LEU A 86 22.11 -10.91 0.37
CA LEU A 86 23.56 -10.67 0.32
C LEU A 86 23.95 -9.44 -0.51
N THR A 87 23.17 -9.10 -1.54
CA THR A 87 23.47 -7.99 -2.45
C THR A 87 22.53 -6.81 -2.26
N ALA A 88 21.50 -6.95 -1.42
CA ALA A 88 20.38 -6.01 -1.27
C ALA A 88 19.70 -5.65 -2.60
N ILE A 89 19.82 -6.51 -3.63
CA ILE A 89 19.17 -6.28 -4.92
C ILE A 89 17.69 -6.66 -4.79
N VAL A 90 16.81 -5.81 -5.30
CA VAL A 90 15.38 -6.12 -5.46
C VAL A 90 15.05 -6.23 -6.94
N LYS A 91 14.33 -7.28 -7.33
CA LYS A 91 13.80 -7.46 -8.68
C LYS A 91 12.29 -7.63 -8.64
N LEU A 92 11.60 -7.01 -9.58
CA LEU A 92 10.19 -7.26 -9.85
C LEU A 92 10.00 -8.20 -11.04
N SER A 93 8.95 -9.00 -10.98
CA SER A 93 8.47 -9.81 -12.10
C SER A 93 6.94 -9.88 -12.06
N GLY A 94 6.25 -9.39 -13.10
CA GLY A 94 4.79 -9.30 -13.16
C GLY A 94 4.32 -8.34 -14.27
N PRO A 95 3.00 -8.11 -14.42
CA PRO A 95 1.90 -8.63 -13.59
C PRO A 95 1.56 -10.10 -13.92
N ILE A 96 1.47 -10.95 -12.90
CA ILE A 96 1.02 -12.34 -13.02
C ILE A 96 -0.50 -12.34 -12.83
N ARG A 97 -1.25 -12.95 -13.77
CA ARG A 97 -2.70 -13.14 -13.59
C ARG A 97 -2.96 -13.95 -12.32
N TYR A 98 -3.89 -13.46 -11.49
CA TYR A 98 -4.25 -14.02 -10.19
C TYR A 98 -4.53 -15.53 -10.30
N GLN A 99 -3.61 -16.35 -9.80
CA GLN A 99 -3.74 -17.80 -9.68
C GLN A 99 -3.22 -18.18 -8.29
N GLY A 100 -4.14 -18.35 -7.34
CA GLY A 100 -4.01 -19.11 -6.07
C GLY A 100 -2.72 -18.94 -5.25
N TYR A 101 -2.87 -18.56 -3.97
CA TYR A 101 -1.77 -18.39 -3.02
C TYR A 101 -1.07 -19.70 -2.64
N PRO A 102 0.28 -19.73 -2.65
CA PRO A 102 1.08 -20.51 -1.71
C PRO A 102 1.67 -19.61 -0.60
N GLU A 103 1.87 -20.18 0.59
CA GLU A 103 2.27 -19.51 1.83
C GLU A 103 3.58 -18.71 1.73
N ASN A 104 3.60 -17.54 2.41
CA ASN A 104 4.54 -16.44 2.26
C ASN A 104 5.89 -16.72 2.95
N LEU A 105 7.00 -16.38 2.28
CA LEU A 105 8.37 -16.42 2.85
C LEU A 105 8.72 -15.16 3.68
N VAL A 106 7.88 -14.11 3.58
CA VAL A 106 7.88 -12.93 4.44
C VAL A 106 6.42 -12.64 4.79
N SER A 107 5.95 -13.22 5.89
CA SER A 107 4.65 -12.85 6.46
C SER A 107 4.87 -11.74 7.48
N GLY A 108 4.05 -10.68 7.44
CA GLY A 108 4.06 -9.62 8.46
C GLY A 108 3.80 -8.21 7.93
N PHE A 109 4.63 -7.73 7.00
CA PHE A 109 4.63 -6.32 6.58
C PHE A 109 3.51 -5.93 5.58
N MET A 110 3.12 -6.84 4.68
CA MET A 110 2.19 -6.54 3.56
C MET A 110 0.82 -7.23 3.66
N ASP A 111 0.62 -8.14 4.62
CA ASP A 111 -0.64 -8.87 4.83
C ASP A 111 -1.62 -8.13 5.77
N THR A 112 -1.34 -6.86 6.09
CA THR A 112 -1.98 -6.07 7.15
C THR A 112 -3.38 -5.56 6.83
N ALA A 113 -4.02 -6.01 5.75
CA ALA A 113 -5.42 -5.68 5.45
C ALA A 113 -6.36 -6.00 6.63
N GLU A 114 -6.04 -7.02 7.43
CA GLU A 114 -6.79 -7.39 8.63
C GLU A 114 -6.56 -6.43 9.82
N GLN A 115 -5.38 -5.81 9.91
CA GLN A 115 -4.98 -4.91 10.99
C GLN A 115 -5.44 -3.46 10.75
N LEU A 116 -5.72 -3.09 9.50
CA LEU A 116 -6.16 -1.75 9.09
C LEU A 116 -7.63 -1.45 9.39
N LYS A 117 -8.37 -2.35 10.07
CA LYS A 117 -9.80 -2.20 10.40
C LYS A 117 -10.13 -1.11 11.46
N SER A 118 -9.11 -0.50 12.07
CA SER A 118 -9.25 0.62 13.02
C SER A 118 -8.32 1.77 12.62
N ARG A 119 -8.83 3.01 12.68
CA ARG A 119 -8.04 4.23 12.43
C ARG A 119 -6.81 4.31 13.34
N GLU A 120 -6.93 3.91 14.60
CA GLU A 120 -5.83 3.95 15.57
C GLU A 120 -4.71 2.95 15.19
N LYS A 121 -5.07 1.72 14.83
CA LYS A 121 -4.12 0.69 14.40
C LYS A 121 -3.45 1.06 13.07
N ALA A 122 -4.24 1.60 12.13
CA ALA A 122 -3.69 2.12 10.88
C ALA A 122 -2.66 3.23 11.11
N ALA A 123 -2.92 4.14 12.06
CA ALA A 123 -1.96 5.17 12.44
C ALA A 123 -0.67 4.58 13.06
N GLN A 124 -0.79 3.56 13.92
CA GLN A 124 0.38 2.88 14.52
C GLN A 124 1.25 2.19 13.46
N ILE A 125 0.63 1.46 12.52
CA ILE A 125 1.32 0.79 11.41
C ILE A 125 2.00 1.83 10.52
N ASN A 126 1.28 2.90 10.15
CA ASN A 126 1.86 3.99 9.34
C ASN A 126 3.06 4.64 10.05
N ALA A 127 2.98 4.87 11.36
CA ALA A 127 4.09 5.43 12.13
C ALA A 127 5.31 4.49 12.17
N ALA A 128 5.09 3.18 12.34
CA ALA A 128 6.15 2.17 12.28
C ALA A 128 6.79 2.13 10.88
N MET A 129 5.99 2.09 9.82
CA MET A 129 6.49 2.13 8.44
C MET A 129 7.29 3.39 8.16
N ARG A 130 6.77 4.58 8.50
CA ARG A 130 7.48 5.85 8.32
C ARG A 130 8.83 5.87 9.02
N LYS A 131 8.94 5.21 10.19
CA LYS A 131 10.18 5.12 10.96
C LYS A 131 11.17 4.10 10.38
N CYS A 132 10.68 2.95 9.93
CA CYS A 132 11.50 1.77 9.66
C CYS A 132 11.76 1.52 8.17
N ALA A 133 10.90 2.08 7.31
CA ALA A 133 10.97 2.00 5.87
C ALA A 133 10.44 3.31 5.24
N PRO A 134 11.13 4.45 5.46
CA PRO A 134 10.64 5.76 5.06
C PRO A 134 10.40 5.91 3.56
N HIS A 135 11.26 5.37 2.70
CA HIS A 135 11.09 5.44 1.24
C HIS A 135 9.96 4.52 0.78
N VAL A 136 9.80 3.36 1.41
CA VAL A 136 8.69 2.45 1.14
C VAL A 136 7.37 3.12 1.54
N TYR A 137 7.33 3.76 2.71
CA TYR A 137 6.18 4.52 3.19
C TYR A 137 5.83 5.68 2.25
N GLU A 138 6.83 6.42 1.79
CA GLU A 138 6.65 7.51 0.83
C GLU A 138 5.97 7.01 -0.45
N VAL A 139 6.51 5.99 -1.09
CA VAL A 139 5.96 5.47 -2.37
C VAL A 139 4.60 4.81 -2.17
N MET A 140 4.42 4.02 -1.11
CA MET A 140 3.21 3.22 -0.90
C MET A 140 2.03 4.03 -0.37
N ILE A 141 2.30 5.13 0.34
CA ILE A 141 1.29 5.92 1.04
C ILE A 141 1.39 7.39 0.66
N GLU A 142 2.49 8.09 0.99
CA GLU A 142 2.50 9.56 0.90
C GLU A 142 2.35 10.11 -0.53
N ASP A 143 3.04 9.52 -1.51
CA ASP A 143 2.94 9.92 -2.92
C ASP A 143 1.52 9.73 -3.45
N ARG A 144 0.90 8.62 -3.06
CA ARG A 144 -0.49 8.29 -3.41
C ARG A 144 -1.46 9.25 -2.76
N ASP A 145 -1.29 9.57 -1.48
CA ASP A 145 -2.11 10.53 -0.74
C ASP A 145 -2.05 11.92 -1.37
N ARG A 146 -0.84 12.41 -1.69
CA ARG A 146 -0.63 13.69 -2.38
C ARG A 146 -1.30 13.70 -3.76
N THR A 147 -1.18 12.60 -4.49
CA THR A 147 -1.76 12.48 -5.84
C THR A 147 -3.29 12.48 -5.78
N MET A 148 -3.88 11.65 -4.92
CA MET A 148 -5.33 11.58 -4.68
C MET A 148 -5.89 12.94 -4.23
N ALA A 149 -5.27 13.58 -3.24
CA ALA A 149 -5.66 14.92 -2.79
C ALA A 149 -5.54 15.95 -3.92
N GLY A 150 -4.46 15.89 -4.71
CA GLY A 150 -4.26 16.76 -5.87
C GLY A 150 -5.34 16.61 -6.93
N TYR A 151 -5.82 15.39 -7.21
CA TYR A 151 -6.95 15.18 -8.11
C TYR A 151 -8.23 15.82 -7.59
N LEU A 152 -8.51 15.67 -6.29
CA LEU A 152 -9.66 16.32 -5.68
C LEU A 152 -9.53 17.85 -5.80
N CYS A 153 -8.36 18.43 -5.50
CA CYS A 153 -8.16 19.88 -5.45
C CYS A 153 -8.28 20.54 -6.84
N ARG A 154 -7.82 19.85 -7.89
CA ARG A 154 -7.88 20.34 -9.28
C ARG A 154 -9.21 20.04 -9.98
N SER A 155 -10.09 19.27 -9.34
CA SER A 155 -11.36 18.88 -9.93
C SER A 155 -12.30 20.09 -10.05
N SER A 156 -12.93 20.24 -11.22
CA SER A 156 -13.97 21.25 -11.47
C SER A 156 -15.37 20.78 -11.05
N HIS A 157 -15.52 19.57 -10.53
CA HIS A 157 -16.82 19.01 -10.14
C HIS A 157 -17.32 19.61 -8.83
N ARG A 158 -18.61 19.98 -8.79
CA ARG A 158 -19.22 20.65 -7.61
C ARG A 158 -19.46 19.73 -6.41
N LYS A 159 -19.68 18.43 -6.65
CA LYS A 159 -19.96 17.43 -5.63
C LYS A 159 -19.18 16.18 -5.97
N MET A 160 -18.39 15.69 -5.03
CA MET A 160 -17.54 14.52 -5.17
C MET A 160 -17.61 13.68 -3.90
N VAL A 161 -17.49 12.36 -4.05
CA VAL A 161 -17.32 11.42 -2.96
C VAL A 161 -16.05 10.64 -3.24
N GLY A 162 -15.06 10.73 -2.35
CA GLY A 162 -13.84 9.93 -2.41
C GLY A 162 -14.02 8.66 -1.60
N VAL A 163 -13.74 7.51 -2.20
CA VAL A 163 -13.69 6.21 -1.51
C VAL A 163 -12.25 5.72 -1.56
N VAL A 164 -11.63 5.57 -0.39
CA VAL A 164 -10.21 5.28 -0.23
C VAL A 164 -10.01 4.27 0.90
N GLY A 165 -8.91 3.53 0.87
CA GLY A 165 -8.51 2.69 2.00
C GLY A 165 -8.19 3.53 3.24
N MET A 166 -8.50 3.03 4.44
CA MET A 166 -8.33 3.80 5.70
C MET A 166 -6.90 4.27 5.96
N GLY A 167 -5.89 3.57 5.45
CA GLY A 167 -4.49 3.98 5.57
C GLY A 167 -4.18 5.34 4.92
N HIS A 168 -5.02 5.78 3.97
CA HIS A 168 -4.84 7.00 3.18
C HIS A 168 -5.66 8.20 3.70
N CYS A 169 -6.73 7.97 4.48
CA CYS A 169 -7.66 9.04 4.87
C CYS A 169 -6.94 10.24 5.51
N VAL A 170 -6.07 9.99 6.48
CA VAL A 170 -5.36 11.05 7.22
C VAL A 170 -4.39 11.83 6.32
N GLY A 171 -3.67 11.14 5.44
CA GLY A 171 -2.71 11.80 4.55
C GLY A 171 -3.40 12.60 3.45
N ILE A 172 -4.52 12.12 2.91
CA ILE A 172 -5.35 12.87 1.97
C ILE A 172 -5.93 14.13 2.64
N GLU A 173 -6.51 13.99 3.84
CA GLU A 173 -7.05 15.13 4.61
C GLU A 173 -5.96 16.20 4.85
N LYS A 174 -4.76 15.77 5.25
CA LYS A 174 -3.61 16.65 5.44
C LYS A 174 -3.20 17.35 4.14
N ALA A 175 -2.96 16.60 3.07
CA ALA A 175 -2.53 17.15 1.78
C ALA A 175 -3.59 18.09 1.17
N TRP A 176 -4.87 17.79 1.38
CA TRP A 176 -5.99 18.66 1.02
C TRP A 176 -5.91 19.99 1.77
N LEU A 177 -5.80 19.97 3.11
CA LEU A 177 -5.71 21.19 3.92
C LEU A 177 -4.49 22.04 3.57
N GLU A 178 -3.34 21.41 3.35
CA GLU A 178 -2.10 22.09 2.93
C GLU A 178 -2.24 22.81 1.58
N HIS A 179 -3.07 22.29 0.67
CA HIS A 179 -3.35 22.96 -0.60
C HIS A 179 -4.10 24.29 -0.42
N PHE A 180 -5.02 24.37 0.54
CA PHE A 180 -5.84 25.57 0.79
C PHE A 180 -5.25 26.52 1.83
N MET A 181 -4.36 26.05 2.70
CA MET A 181 -3.68 26.88 3.71
C MET A 181 -2.40 27.55 3.21
N ASN A 182 -1.85 27.10 2.08
CA ASN A 182 -0.71 27.73 1.40
C ASN A 182 -1.14 28.76 0.34
N VAL A 183 -2.36 29.31 0.45
CA VAL A 183 -2.91 30.39 -0.40
C VAL A 183 -3.06 31.66 0.41
#